data_AF-A0A380KES7-F1
#
_entry.id   AF-A0A380KES7-F1
#
_cell.length_a   1.000
_cell.length_b   1.000
_cell.length_c   1.000
_cell.angle_alpha   90.00
_cell.angle_beta   90.00
_cell.angle_gamma   90.00
#
_symmetry.space_group_name_H-M   'P 1'
#
loop_
_entity.id
_entity.type
_entity.pdbx_description
1 polymer ?
#
loop_
_entity_poly.entity_id
_entity_poly.type
_entity_poly.pdbx_seq_one_letter_code
_entity_poly.pdbx_strand_id
1 'polypeptide(L)'
;MANTQTADTHRYLKWYDILVVTLILFGWFIFKSNAILLGFIKTGDSGSVGAAVDYLPNFIFQSCMLVLTFVYLKFRHFDFKSLPIRLSWSVLLWVPLVFAAMGLISDVFYSVTGYYNYFDPKILGAIDWSFGAVVTKILALSPMLTSIAF
;
A
#
# COMPACT_ATOMS: atom_id res chain seq x y z
N MET A 1 -37.03 18.03 -39.33
CA MET A 1 -36.62 16.64 -39.03
C MET A 1 -35.09 16.60 -38.95
N ALA A 2 -34.53 15.65 -38.19
CA ALA A 2 -33.14 15.51 -37.69
C ALA A 2 -32.87 16.37 -36.43
N ASN A 3 -33.13 15.95 -35.19
CA ASN A 3 -32.69 14.76 -34.43
C ASN A 3 -31.19 14.44 -34.54
N THR A 4 -30.42 14.95 -33.58
CA THR A 4 -29.18 14.33 -33.09
C THR A 4 -28.98 14.72 -31.62
N GLN A 5 -29.79 14.13 -30.73
CA GLN A 5 -29.35 13.86 -29.37
C GLN A 5 -28.29 12.75 -29.46
N THR A 6 -27.03 13.11 -29.63
CA THR A 6 -25.94 12.16 -29.40
C THR A 6 -25.76 12.08 -27.89
N ALA A 7 -26.34 11.02 -27.35
CA ALA A 7 -26.32 10.60 -25.96
C ALA A 7 -25.02 10.97 -25.24
N ASP A 8 -25.17 11.63 -24.09
CA ASP A 8 -24.11 12.04 -23.19
C ASP A 8 -23.25 10.83 -22.76
N THR A 9 -22.17 10.60 -23.51
CA THR A 9 -21.04 9.77 -23.09
C THR A 9 -20.63 10.25 -21.70
N HIS A 10 -20.70 9.37 -20.69
CA HIS A 10 -20.41 9.66 -19.28
C HIS A 10 -18.94 10.07 -19.07
N ARG A 11 -18.64 11.33 -19.41
CA ARG A 11 -17.31 11.93 -19.44
C ARG A 11 -16.76 12.24 -18.05
N TYR A 12 -17.58 12.10 -17.00
CA TYR A 12 -17.24 12.43 -15.62
C TYR A 12 -17.80 11.37 -14.65
N LEU A 13 -16.97 11.02 -13.66
CA LEU A 13 -17.34 10.15 -12.55
C LEU A 13 -18.40 10.89 -11.71
N LYS A 14 -19.61 10.33 -11.59
CA LYS A 14 -20.64 10.98 -10.78
C LYS A 14 -20.22 10.96 -9.31
N TRP A 15 -20.60 11.97 -8.54
CA TRP A 15 -20.17 12.11 -7.13
C TRP A 15 -20.44 10.86 -6.27
N TYR A 16 -21.52 10.14 -6.56
CA TYR A 16 -21.86 8.88 -5.89
C TYR A 16 -20.89 7.74 -6.21
N ASP A 17 -20.30 7.74 -7.40
CA ASP A 17 -19.40 6.71 -7.91
C ASP A 17 -18.04 6.83 -7.20
N ILE A 18 -17.62 8.07 -6.87
CA ILE A 18 -16.48 8.37 -5.99
C ILE A 18 -16.70 7.77 -4.58
N LEU A 19 -17.91 7.91 -4.03
CA LEU A 19 -18.25 7.35 -2.71
C LEU A 19 -18.16 5.81 -2.74
N VAL A 20 -18.70 5.17 -3.78
CA VAL A 20 -18.66 3.71 -3.92
C VAL A 20 -17.22 3.21 -4.09
N VAL A 21 -16.41 3.85 -4.94
CA VAL A 21 -14.99 3.51 -5.10
C VAL A 21 -14.23 3.64 -3.78
N THR A 22 -14.49 4.71 -3.02
CA THR A 22 -13.87 4.93 -1.70
C THR A 22 -14.27 3.84 -0.72
N LEU A 23 -15.54 3.41 -0.71
CA LEU A 23 -16.04 2.36 0.15
C LEU A 23 -15.47 0.98 -0.24
N ILE A 24 -15.29 0.71 -1.54
CA ILE A 24 -14.64 -0.53 -2.01
C ILE A 24 -13.17 -0.56 -1.60
N LEU A 25 -12.41 0.51 -1.85
CA LEU A 25 -10.97 0.54 -1.58
C LEU A 25 -10.62 0.64 -0.10
N PHE A 26 -11.40 1.42 0.66
CA PHE A 26 -11.05 1.80 2.02
C PHE A 26 -12.13 1.46 3.06
N GLY A 27 -13.32 0.99 2.67
CA GLY A 27 -14.42 0.75 3.61
C GLY A 27 -14.04 -0.22 4.73
N TRP A 28 -13.38 -1.33 4.38
CA TRP A 28 -12.86 -2.28 5.37
C TRP A 28 -11.81 -1.64 6.31
N PHE A 29 -10.90 -0.83 5.76
CA PHE A 29 -9.89 -0.12 6.55
C PHE A 29 -10.50 0.92 7.49
N ILE A 30 -11.49 1.69 7.01
CA ILE A 30 -12.22 2.69 7.81
C ILE A 30 -12.95 2.00 8.95
N PHE A 31 -13.68 0.92 8.68
CA PHE A 31 -14.36 0.15 9.71
C PHE A 31 -13.37 -0.38 10.74
N LYS A 32 -12.30 -1.05 10.29
CA LYS A 32 -11.28 -1.63 11.17
C LYS A 32 -10.60 -0.57 12.05
N SER A 33 -10.27 0.59 11.49
CA SER A 33 -9.65 1.69 12.23
C SER A 33 -10.55 2.21 13.35
N ASN A 34 -11.84 2.41 13.07
CA ASN A 34 -12.82 2.83 14.07
C ASN A 34 -13.11 1.73 15.09
N ALA A 35 -13.16 0.47 14.67
CA ALA A 35 -13.39 -0.67 15.54
C ALA A 35 -12.24 -0.89 16.53
N ILE A 36 -10.99 -0.65 16.12
CA ILE A 36 -9.83 -0.67 17.03
C ILE A 36 -9.89 0.52 18.00
N LEU A 37 -10.18 1.73 17.50
CA LEU A 37 -10.30 2.93 18.33
C LEU A 37 -11.35 2.77 19.43
N LEU A 38 -12.49 2.14 19.10
CA LEU A 38 -13.61 1.91 20.02
C LEU A 38 -13.47 0.60 20.83
N GLY A 39 -12.38 -0.16 20.63
CA GLY A 39 -12.09 -1.38 21.38
C GLY A 39 -12.90 -2.63 20.98
N PHE A 40 -13.62 -2.59 19.84
CA PHE A 40 -14.35 -3.75 19.30
C PHE A 40 -13.42 -4.82 18.71
N ILE A 41 -12.23 -4.44 18.25
CA ILE A 41 -11.22 -5.35 17.69
C ILE A 41 -9.90 -5.14 18.44
N LYS A 42 -9.27 -6.21 18.90
CA LYS A 42 -7.97 -6.17 19.59
C LYS A 42 -6.84 -5.91 18.60
N THR A 43 -5.93 -5.00 18.93
CA THR A 43 -4.79 -4.57 18.09
C THR A 43 -3.91 -5.73 17.61
N GLY A 44 -3.83 -6.83 18.38
CA GLY A 44 -3.08 -8.04 18.03
C GLY A 44 -3.72 -8.92 16.96
N ASP A 45 -5.02 -8.76 16.69
CA ASP A 45 -5.76 -9.47 15.64
C ASP A 45 -5.72 -8.70 14.30
N SER A 46 -4.88 -7.66 14.24
CA SER A 46 -5.10 -6.52 13.37
C SER A 46 -3.83 -5.86 12.86
N GLY A 47 -2.80 -6.64 12.49
CA GLY A 47 -1.65 -6.10 11.74
C GLY A 47 -1.05 -4.85 12.40
N SER A 48 -0.67 -4.99 13.67
CA SER A 48 0.05 -3.96 14.40
C SER A 48 1.36 -3.60 13.72
N VAL A 49 1.74 -2.32 13.74
CA VAL A 49 3.01 -1.75 13.28
C VAL A 49 4.18 -2.16 14.22
N GLY A 50 4.21 -3.41 14.64
CA GLY A 50 5.16 -3.92 15.61
C GLY A 50 5.31 -5.42 15.45
N ALA A 51 6.55 -5.84 15.16
CA ALA A 51 7.05 -7.21 15.00
C ALA A 51 6.58 -7.94 13.74
N ALA A 52 7.52 -8.14 12.79
CA ALA A 52 7.52 -9.16 11.72
C ALA A 52 6.13 -9.70 11.31
N VAL A 53 5.22 -8.81 10.92
CA VAL A 53 3.90 -9.17 10.42
C VAL A 53 4.05 -9.54 8.96
N ASP A 54 3.54 -10.70 8.55
CA ASP A 54 3.39 -11.01 7.13
C ASP A 54 2.49 -9.95 6.50
N TYR A 55 3.08 -9.00 5.78
CA TYR A 55 2.35 -7.90 5.12
C TYR A 55 1.68 -8.37 3.82
N LEU A 56 2.02 -9.55 3.33
CA LEU A 56 1.53 -10.11 2.08
C LEU A 56 0.01 -10.33 2.05
N PRO A 57 -0.66 -10.87 3.09
CA PRO A 57 -2.12 -11.01 3.09
C PRO A 57 -2.84 -9.66 2.99
N ASN A 58 -2.34 -8.62 3.67
CA ASN A 58 -2.90 -7.28 3.58
C ASN A 58 -2.65 -6.65 2.20
N PHE A 59 -1.48 -6.89 1.61
CA PHE A 59 -1.15 -6.44 0.27
C PHE A 59 -1.99 -7.13 -0.81
N ILE A 60 -2.19 -8.45 -0.71
CA ILE A 60 -3.07 -9.22 -1.59
C ILE A 60 -4.50 -8.71 -1.46
N PHE A 61 -4.99 -8.50 -0.24
CA PHE A 61 -6.34 -7.98 0.00
C PHE A 61 -6.53 -6.59 -0.63
N GLN A 62 -5.58 -5.67 -0.43
CA GLN A 62 -5.61 -4.34 -1.04
C GLN A 62 -5.57 -4.40 -2.57
N SER A 63 -4.76 -5.31 -3.12
CA SER A 63 -4.67 -5.56 -4.57
C SER A 63 -5.98 -6.10 -5.13
N CYS A 64 -6.65 -7.02 -4.43
CA CYS A 64 -7.96 -7.54 -4.82
C CYS A 64 -9.04 -6.45 -4.82
N MET A 65 -9.07 -5.59 -3.80
CA MET A 65 -10.01 -4.45 -3.74
C MET A 65 -9.75 -3.44 -4.86
N LEU A 66 -8.50 -3.23 -5.23
CA LEU A 66 -8.13 -2.38 -6.36
C LEU A 66 -8.60 -2.98 -7.69
N VAL A 67 -8.42 -4.28 -7.90
CA VAL A 67 -8.96 -4.98 -9.08
C VAL A 67 -10.48 -4.89 -9.12
N LEU A 68 -11.15 -5.11 -7.99
CA LEU A 68 -12.61 -5.00 -7.87
C LEU A 68 -13.10 -3.58 -8.23
N THR A 69 -12.36 -2.55 -7.82
CA THR A 69 -12.64 -1.16 -8.18
C THR A 69 -12.55 -0.94 -9.69
N PHE A 70 -11.52 -1.46 -10.35
CA PHE A 70 -11.41 -1.38 -11.81
C PHE A 70 -12.53 -2.13 -12.53
N VAL A 71 -12.95 -3.29 -12.01
CA VAL A 71 -14.10 -4.05 -12.54
C VAL A 71 -15.40 -3.25 -12.40
N TYR A 72 -15.63 -2.64 -11.23
CA TYR A 72 -16.79 -1.78 -10.98
C TYR A 72 -16.85 -0.58 -11.95
N LEU A 73 -15.73 0.13 -12.11
CA LEU A 73 -15.62 1.25 -13.05
C LEU A 73 -15.83 0.80 -14.51
N LYS A 74 -15.31 -0.37 -14.89
CA LYS A 74 -15.51 -0.95 -16.23
C LYS A 74 -16.98 -1.30 -16.48
N PHE A 75 -17.65 -1.92 -15.52
CA PHE A 75 -19.09 -2.22 -15.60
C PHE A 75 -19.92 -0.94 -15.74
N ARG A 76 -19.46 0.16 -15.13
CA ARG A 76 -20.13 1.47 -15.25
C ARG A 76 -19.85 2.20 -16.57
N HIS A 77 -19.10 1.59 -17.50
CA HIS A 77 -18.64 2.22 -18.73
C HIS A 77 -17.84 3.51 -18.47
N PHE A 78 -17.03 3.52 -17.41
CA PHE A 78 -16.18 4.66 -17.10
C PHE A 78 -15.10 4.85 -18.18
N ASP A 79 -14.91 6.08 -18.65
CA ASP A 79 -13.86 6.40 -19.61
C ASP A 79 -12.50 6.49 -18.92
N PHE A 80 -11.75 5.39 -18.96
CA PHE A 80 -10.39 5.31 -18.40
C PHE A 80 -9.40 6.32 -19.00
N LYS A 81 -9.69 6.96 -20.15
CA LYS A 81 -8.89 8.09 -20.65
C LYS A 81 -9.01 9.34 -19.78
N SER A 82 -10.08 9.45 -18.98
CA SER A 82 -10.31 10.57 -18.06
C SER A 82 -9.59 10.39 -16.72
N LEU A 83 -9.03 9.21 -16.43
CA LEU A 83 -8.14 8.98 -15.30
C LEU A 83 -6.72 9.38 -15.71
N PRO A 84 -6.17 10.50 -15.21
CA PRO A 84 -4.80 10.91 -15.52
C PRO A 84 -3.79 10.06 -14.72
N ILE A 85 -3.89 8.73 -14.76
CA ILE A 85 -2.91 7.84 -14.17
C ILE A 85 -1.70 7.82 -15.10
N ARG A 86 -0.87 8.85 -15.01
CA ARG A 86 0.45 8.88 -15.63
C ARG A 86 1.41 8.13 -14.73
N LEU A 87 1.43 6.81 -14.86
CA LEU A 87 2.44 5.94 -14.25
C LEU A 87 3.77 6.23 -14.94
N SER A 88 4.43 7.31 -14.53
CA SER A 88 5.74 7.69 -15.03
C SER A 88 6.78 6.83 -14.34
N TRP A 89 7.81 6.42 -15.10
CA TRP A 89 8.95 5.68 -14.56
C TRP A 89 9.62 6.40 -13.38
N SER A 90 9.52 7.72 -13.30
CA SER A 90 9.95 8.50 -12.15
C SER A 90 9.17 8.15 -10.88
N VAL A 91 7.85 7.94 -10.94
CA VAL A 91 7.05 7.56 -9.76
C VAL A 91 7.49 6.21 -9.21
N LEU A 92 7.83 5.25 -10.09
CA LEU A 92 8.34 3.94 -9.67
C LEU A 92 9.63 4.03 -8.87
N LEU A 93 10.47 5.03 -9.14
CA LEU A 93 11.72 5.29 -8.39
C LEU A 93 11.45 6.12 -7.12
N TRP A 94 10.58 7.12 -7.20
CA TRP A 94 10.25 8.01 -6.08
C TRP A 94 9.51 7.30 -4.95
N VAL A 95 8.63 6.34 -5.26
CA VAL A 95 7.87 5.59 -4.24
C VAL A 95 8.77 4.85 -3.25
N PRO A 96 9.70 3.95 -3.68
CA PRO A 96 10.61 3.29 -2.76
C PRO A 96 11.59 4.27 -2.10
N LEU A 97 11.97 5.36 -2.77
CA LEU A 97 12.83 6.39 -2.18
C LEU A 97 12.17 7.11 -1.00
N VAL A 98 10.91 7.56 -1.18
CA VAL A 98 10.15 8.24 -0.12
C VAL A 98 9.83 7.28 1.01
N PHE A 99 9.53 6.02 0.69
CA PHE A 99 9.35 4.97 1.69
C PHE A 99 10.61 4.77 2.54
N ALA A 100 11.78 4.66 1.91
CA ALA A 100 13.06 4.54 2.60
C ALA A 100 13.36 5.78 3.46
N ALA A 101 13.09 6.98 2.95
CA ALA A 101 13.28 8.22 3.69
C ALA A 101 12.38 8.29 4.94
N MET A 102 11.10 7.95 4.80
CA MET A 102 10.16 7.93 5.92
C MET A 102 10.54 6.86 6.97
N GLY A 103 11.00 5.69 6.52
CA GLY A 103 11.53 4.64 7.40
C GLY A 103 12.75 5.13 8.21
N LEU A 104 13.72 5.75 7.54
CA LEU A 104 14.89 6.33 8.22
C LEU A 104 14.52 7.41 9.23
N ILE A 105 13.56 8.28 8.89
CA ILE A 105 13.07 9.32 9.81
C ILE A 105 12.42 8.68 11.04
N SER A 106 11.64 7.61 10.84
CA SER A 106 11.06 6.83 11.95
C SER A 106 12.14 6.25 12.85
N ASP A 107 13.18 5.63 12.29
CA ASP A 107 14.29 5.05 13.06
C ASP A 107 15.06 6.11 13.86
N VAL A 108 15.24 7.32 13.30
CA VAL A 108 15.83 8.47 14.01
C VAL A 108 14.93 8.88 15.17
N PHE A 109 13.62 8.95 14.97
CA PHE A 109 12.66 9.31 16.01
C PHE A 109 12.68 8.29 17.17
N TYR A 110 12.70 6.99 16.87
CA TYR A 110 12.83 5.93 17.88
C TYR A 110 14.16 5.99 18.65
N SER A 111 15.23 6.43 17.97
CA SER A 111 16.55 6.61 18.59
C SER A 111 16.57 7.82 19.53
N VAL A 112 15.93 8.94 19.15
CA VAL A 112 15.83 10.15 19.99
C VAL A 112 14.92 9.94 21.20
N THR A 113 13.86 9.13 21.06
CA THR A 113 12.92 8.82 22.14
C THR A 113 13.41 7.75 23.11
N GLY A 114 14.56 7.12 22.84
CA GLY A 114 15.23 6.17 23.74
C GLY A 114 14.62 4.77 23.77
N TYR A 115 13.69 4.44 22.88
CA TYR A 115 13.07 3.10 22.80
C TYR A 115 14.00 2.07 22.16
N TYR A 116 14.61 2.43 21.02
CA TYR A 116 15.55 1.57 20.30
C TYR A 116 16.49 2.42 19.46
N ASN A 117 17.79 2.15 19.51
CA ASN A 117 18.79 2.93 18.76
C ASN A 117 19.47 2.07 17.70
N TYR A 118 18.91 2.07 16.49
CA TYR A 118 19.51 1.40 15.33
C TYR A 118 20.82 2.05 14.88
N PHE A 119 21.12 3.29 15.32
CA PHE A 119 22.34 4.03 15.02
C PHE A 119 23.44 3.84 16.07
N ASP A 120 23.30 2.90 17.01
CA ASP A 120 24.39 2.60 17.94
C ASP A 120 25.64 2.12 17.15
N PRO A 121 26.80 2.77 17.32
CA PRO A 121 28.03 2.38 16.64
C PRO A 121 28.40 0.90 16.81
N LYS A 122 28.00 0.26 17.92
CA LYS A 122 28.22 -1.17 18.17
C LYS A 122 27.37 -2.06 17.26
N ILE A 123 26.13 -1.65 16.97
CA ILE A 123 25.22 -2.37 16.08
C ILE A 123 25.66 -2.15 14.63
N LEU A 124 25.92 -0.91 14.25
CA LEU A 124 26.38 -0.56 12.90
C LEU A 124 27.72 -1.22 12.57
N GLY A 125 28.64 -1.32 13.54
CA GLY A 125 29.94 -1.99 13.37
C GLY A 125 29.85 -3.52 13.29
N ALA A 126 28.77 -4.13 13.78
CA ALA A 126 28.52 -5.57 13.68
C ALA A 126 27.85 -5.99 12.36
N ILE A 127 27.39 -5.03 11.56
CA ILE A 127 26.76 -5.28 10.26
C ILE A 127 27.84 -5.35 9.18
N ASP A 128 27.82 -6.41 8.38
CA ASP A 128 28.59 -6.47 7.14
C ASP A 128 27.86 -5.66 6.05
N TRP A 129 28.40 -4.47 5.78
CA TRP A 129 27.88 -3.52 4.79
C TRP A 129 28.29 -3.84 3.35
N SER A 130 29.01 -4.94 3.12
CA SER A 130 29.35 -5.34 1.75
C SER A 130 28.06 -5.58 0.96
N PHE A 131 28.05 -5.09 -0.30
CA PHE A 131 26.91 -5.26 -1.19
C PHE A 131 26.49 -6.74 -1.28
N GLY A 132 27.46 -7.65 -1.29
CA GLY A 132 27.22 -9.09 -1.25
C GLY A 132 26.43 -9.55 -0.02
N ALA A 133 26.87 -9.20 1.19
CA ALA A 133 26.19 -9.60 2.42
C ALA A 133 24.77 -9.02 2.53
N VAL A 134 24.58 -7.77 2.09
CA VAL A 134 23.27 -7.12 2.05
C VAL A 134 22.34 -7.82 1.07
N VAL A 135 22.80 -8.10 -0.15
CA VAL A 135 22.01 -8.83 -1.16
C VAL A 135 21.68 -10.24 -0.69
N THR A 136 22.63 -10.96 -0.09
CA THR A 136 22.38 -12.30 0.45
C THR A 136 21.38 -12.28 1.60
N LYS A 137 21.39 -11.26 2.46
CA LYS A 137 20.38 -11.11 3.53
C LYS A 137 19.00 -10.76 2.98
N ILE A 138 18.90 -9.91 1.96
CA ILE A 138 17.65 -9.60 1.27
C ILE A 138 17.10 -10.85 0.55
N LEU A 139 17.97 -11.61 -0.10
CA LEU A 139 17.61 -12.86 -0.76
C LEU A 139 17.27 -13.96 0.24
N ALA A 140 17.89 -13.98 1.42
CA ALA A 140 17.53 -14.86 2.53
C ALA A 140 16.23 -14.43 3.25
N LEU A 141 15.77 -13.19 3.06
CA LEU A 141 14.42 -12.73 3.43
C LEU A 141 13.33 -13.22 2.46
N SER A 142 13.71 -13.93 1.38
CA SER A 142 12.78 -14.47 0.39
C SER A 142 12.21 -15.89 0.61
N PRO A 143 12.26 -16.58 1.79
CA PRO A 143 11.48 -17.81 1.94
C PRO A 143 9.96 -17.59 1.79
N MET A 144 9.49 -16.35 1.66
CA MET A 144 8.11 -16.03 1.27
C MET A 144 7.81 -16.26 -0.23
N LEU A 145 8.82 -16.35 -1.10
CA LEU A 145 8.64 -16.61 -2.55
C LEU A 145 8.74 -18.10 -2.91
N THR A 146 9.31 -18.93 -2.03
CA THR A 146 9.48 -20.37 -2.28
C THR A 146 8.23 -21.21 -1.97
N SER A 147 7.14 -20.65 -1.43
CA SER A 147 5.87 -21.37 -1.28
C SER A 147 4.92 -21.24 -2.48
N ILE A 148 5.35 -20.58 -3.57
CA ILE A 148 4.68 -20.62 -4.89
C ILE A 148 5.57 -21.47 -5.82
N ALA A 149 5.73 -22.72 -5.45
CA ALA A 149 6.07 -23.80 -6.37
C ALA A 149 4.99 -24.86 -6.15
N PHE A 150 4.37 -25.27 -7.25
CA PHE A 150 3.21 -26.17 -7.37
C PHE A 150 3.29 -27.42 -6.49
#